data_AF-M5RL20-F1
#
_entry.id   AF-M5RL20-F1
#
_cell.length_a   1.000
_cell.length_b   1.000
_cell.length_c   1.000
_cell.angle_alpha   90.00
_cell.angle_beta   90.00
_cell.angle_gamma   90.00
#
_symmetry.space_group_name_H-M   'P 1'
#
loop_
_entity.id
_entity.type
_entity.pdbx_description
1 polymer ?
#
loop_
_entity_poly.entity_id
_entity_poly.type
_entity_poly.pdbx_seq_one_letter_code
_entity_poly.pdbx_strand_id
1 'polypeptide(L)'
;MNGFEVEMDSVGDVQAAEATGVSNVDGIGLTRSLPYGRYRMTVSGNGWHARDLVTLEVGKPLALTVVAPTPNQLGELHLQASLATDGLTDFPFGEWEVKGNRGWGTRIVPQPGEIQQDSGDWKTFPTVSDGIDVVAVVVEIAIKRRIKQPSGNHLTWEWRQSSDVGQQPSLKWLVQSDGTVRPLLSVSEQNCQISRPTAWFQNLAPDKEKDSSESERSSHSERLGYHVLTLGSEHQDSAGIELPAGQFQLSNDTIYGRPTPNVLQVIDKKPESTAEQIWLHGVILHESPGWLTRLLGDSWDHDRRGVNKEVDVALDARKEVAIGVGKQAASDDVSKSPRG
;
A
#
# COMPACT_ATOMS: atom_id res chain seq x y z
N MET A 1 31.69 -7.48 1.21
CA MET A 1 30.84 -6.51 1.92
C MET A 1 30.64 -7.04 3.32
N ASN A 2 30.74 -6.20 4.34
CA ASN A 2 30.51 -6.55 5.75
C ASN A 2 29.10 -6.09 6.19
N GLY A 3 28.60 -6.64 7.29
CA GLY A 3 27.35 -6.21 7.93
C GLY A 3 26.04 -6.75 7.34
N PHE A 4 26.08 -7.70 6.40
CA PHE A 4 24.88 -8.44 5.99
C PHE A 4 24.58 -9.57 6.97
N GLU A 5 23.36 -9.62 7.47
CA GLU A 5 22.83 -10.69 8.28
C GLU A 5 22.41 -11.86 7.39
N VAL A 6 22.70 -13.07 7.86
CA VAL A 6 22.31 -14.32 7.23
C VAL A 6 21.58 -15.15 8.27
N GLU A 7 20.37 -15.55 7.96
CA GLU A 7 19.51 -16.40 8.78
C GLU A 7 19.16 -17.66 7.98
N MET A 8 19.18 -18.81 8.63
CA MET A 8 18.81 -20.10 8.04
C MET A 8 17.87 -20.85 8.97
N ASP A 9 16.66 -21.12 8.49
CA ASP A 9 15.63 -21.86 9.23
C ASP A 9 15.27 -23.16 8.53
N SER A 10 15.18 -24.25 9.27
CA SER A 10 14.70 -25.54 8.75
C SER A 10 13.27 -25.42 8.18
N VAL A 11 13.05 -25.97 7.00
CA VAL A 11 11.74 -26.07 6.35
C VAL A 11 11.27 -27.53 6.37
N GLY A 12 10.30 -27.84 7.24
CA GLY A 12 9.71 -29.18 7.39
C GLY A 12 10.14 -29.95 8.66
N ASP A 13 9.45 -31.05 8.94
CA ASP A 13 9.21 -31.63 10.28
C ASP A 13 10.29 -32.56 10.89
N VAL A 14 11.54 -32.61 10.42
CA VAL A 14 12.46 -33.62 10.98
C VAL A 14 13.27 -33.10 12.17
N GLN A 15 13.68 -31.81 12.18
CA GLN A 15 14.32 -31.16 13.33
C GLN A 15 14.35 -29.64 13.11
N ALA A 16 13.77 -28.89 14.06
CA ALA A 16 13.87 -27.43 14.07
C ALA A 16 15.33 -27.04 14.28
N ALA A 17 15.91 -26.33 13.31
CA ALA A 17 17.26 -25.81 13.38
C ALA A 17 17.28 -24.40 12.81
N GLU A 18 17.89 -23.49 13.56
CA GLU A 18 18.08 -22.09 13.20
C GLU A 18 19.57 -21.77 13.28
N ALA A 19 20.06 -20.97 12.34
CA ALA A 19 21.40 -20.42 12.42
C ALA A 19 21.44 -19.01 11.88
N THR A 20 22.06 -18.13 12.65
CA THR A 20 22.27 -16.73 12.29
C THR A 20 23.76 -16.40 12.25
N GLY A 21 24.12 -15.43 11.42
CA GLY A 21 25.48 -14.91 11.30
C GLY A 21 25.49 -13.54 10.61
N VAL A 22 26.60 -12.82 10.73
CA VAL A 22 26.78 -11.51 10.11
C VAL A 22 28.08 -11.53 9.31
N SER A 23 28.03 -11.08 8.05
CA SER A 23 29.19 -11.07 7.17
C SER A 23 30.31 -10.21 7.73
N ASN A 24 31.47 -10.81 7.93
CA ASN A 24 32.68 -10.13 8.37
C ASN A 24 33.35 -9.34 7.22
N VAL A 25 34.53 -8.76 7.46
CA VAL A 25 35.30 -8.01 6.44
C VAL A 25 35.71 -8.87 5.23
N ASP A 26 35.85 -10.19 5.43
CA ASP A 26 36.15 -11.16 4.38
C ASP A 26 34.90 -11.61 3.60
N GLY A 27 33.70 -11.13 3.99
CA GLY A 27 32.43 -11.51 3.39
C GLY A 27 31.87 -12.86 3.86
N ILE A 28 32.43 -13.45 4.92
CA ILE A 28 31.96 -14.71 5.50
C ILE A 28 30.78 -14.40 6.43
N GLY A 29 29.57 -14.76 5.99
CA GLY A 29 28.32 -14.56 6.74
C GLY A 29 28.03 -15.63 7.79
N LEU A 30 28.21 -16.89 7.44
CA LEU A 30 27.82 -18.02 8.29
C LEU A 30 28.74 -19.22 8.06
N THR A 31 29.35 -19.72 9.13
CA THR A 31 30.12 -20.97 9.13
C THR A 31 29.60 -21.84 10.28
N ARG A 32 28.70 -22.77 9.97
CA ARG A 32 28.05 -23.65 10.96
C ARG A 32 27.87 -25.05 10.40
N SER A 33 27.87 -26.03 11.30
CA SER A 33 27.41 -27.39 11.01
C SER A 33 25.92 -27.46 11.30
N LEU A 34 25.12 -27.74 10.27
CA LEU A 34 23.66 -27.89 10.39
C LEU A 34 23.25 -29.32 10.03
N PRO A 35 22.14 -29.83 10.59
CA PRO A 35 21.56 -31.09 10.16
C PRO A 35 21.29 -31.14 8.65
N TYR A 36 21.17 -32.35 8.11
CA TYR A 36 20.70 -32.51 6.74
C TYR A 36 19.24 -32.04 6.65
N GLY A 37 18.87 -31.42 5.53
CA GLY A 37 17.50 -30.93 5.37
C GLY A 37 17.39 -29.76 4.41
N ARG A 38 16.18 -29.26 4.26
CA ARG A 38 15.88 -28.05 3.50
C ARG A 38 15.83 -26.88 4.47
N TYR A 39 16.44 -25.79 4.08
CA TYR A 39 16.53 -24.56 4.86
C TYR A 39 16.04 -23.39 4.02
N ARG A 40 15.30 -22.48 4.64
CA ARG A 40 15.05 -21.14 4.12
C ARG A 40 16.22 -20.29 4.55
N MET A 41 16.98 -19.79 3.59
CA MET A 41 18.03 -18.82 3.84
C MET A 41 17.48 -17.42 3.57
N THR A 42 17.60 -16.53 4.54
CA THR A 42 17.35 -15.10 4.40
C THR A 42 18.69 -14.37 4.49
N VAL A 43 18.94 -13.45 3.56
CA VAL A 43 20.09 -12.55 3.61
C VAL A 43 19.59 -11.12 3.61
N SER A 44 19.98 -10.33 4.60
CA SER A 44 19.51 -8.95 4.78
C SER A 44 20.65 -7.98 5.10
N GLY A 45 20.55 -6.75 4.64
CA GLY A 45 21.52 -5.69 4.95
C GLY A 45 21.34 -4.45 4.09
N ASN A 46 21.56 -3.27 4.67
CA ASN A 46 21.41 -1.97 3.99
C ASN A 46 20.04 -1.79 3.31
N GLY A 47 18.98 -2.27 3.97
CA GLY A 47 17.60 -2.26 3.47
C GLY A 47 17.29 -3.35 2.42
N TRP A 48 18.28 -4.04 1.86
CA TRP A 48 18.04 -5.14 0.92
C TRP A 48 17.81 -6.46 1.66
N HIS A 49 16.84 -7.23 1.20
CA HIS A 49 16.61 -8.61 1.64
C HIS A 49 16.38 -9.54 0.46
N ALA A 50 16.89 -10.76 0.58
CA ALA A 50 16.63 -11.85 -0.36
C ALA A 50 16.36 -13.14 0.41
N ARG A 51 15.57 -14.01 -0.20
CA ARG A 51 15.27 -15.34 0.34
C ARG A 51 15.52 -16.40 -0.71
N ASP A 52 16.08 -17.52 -0.29
CA ASP A 52 16.28 -18.69 -1.13
C ASP A 52 16.04 -19.99 -0.35
N LEU A 53 15.80 -21.09 -1.05
CA LEU A 53 15.71 -22.42 -0.47
C LEU A 53 16.99 -23.20 -0.75
N VAL A 54 17.64 -23.65 0.31
CA VAL A 54 18.92 -24.35 0.27
C VAL A 54 18.73 -25.76 0.81
N THR A 55 19.37 -26.75 0.20
CA THR A 55 19.34 -28.14 0.69
C THR A 55 20.73 -28.54 1.16
N LEU A 56 20.82 -29.00 2.42
CA LEU A 56 22.06 -29.54 3.00
C LEU A 56 22.03 -31.06 2.90
N GLU A 57 23.02 -31.64 2.23
CA GLU A 57 23.17 -33.08 2.05
C GLU A 57 24.09 -33.69 3.11
N VAL A 58 23.82 -34.94 3.49
CA VAL A 58 24.62 -35.66 4.50
C VAL A 58 26.08 -35.76 4.05
N GLY A 59 27.00 -35.30 4.90
CA GLY A 59 28.44 -35.43 4.70
C GLY A 59 29.02 -34.54 3.60
N LYS A 60 28.23 -33.66 2.99
CA LYS A 60 28.72 -32.73 1.97
C LYS A 60 28.76 -31.30 2.52
N PRO A 61 29.93 -30.63 2.49
CA PRO A 61 29.97 -29.21 2.81
C PRO A 61 29.21 -28.42 1.75
N LEU A 62 28.39 -27.46 2.19
CA LEU A 62 27.82 -26.47 1.30
C LEU A 62 28.68 -25.22 1.34
N ALA A 63 29.23 -24.84 0.19
CA ALA A 63 29.84 -23.54 -0.02
C ALA A 63 28.93 -22.72 -0.93
N LEU A 64 28.26 -21.71 -0.36
CA LEU A 64 27.37 -20.82 -1.10
C LEU A 64 27.95 -19.42 -1.10
N THR A 65 27.99 -18.80 -2.28
CA THR A 65 28.34 -17.40 -2.45
C THR A 65 27.11 -16.65 -2.92
N VAL A 66 26.73 -15.63 -2.15
CA VAL A 66 25.59 -14.76 -2.46
C VAL A 66 26.13 -13.38 -2.82
N VAL A 67 25.74 -12.87 -3.97
CA VAL A 67 26.08 -11.52 -4.44
C VAL A 67 24.92 -10.58 -4.12
N ALA A 68 25.20 -9.60 -3.26
CA ALA A 68 24.25 -8.59 -2.82
C ALA A 68 24.28 -7.31 -3.70
N PRO A 69 23.18 -6.54 -3.78
CA PRO A 69 23.15 -5.22 -4.40
C PRO A 69 24.14 -4.25 -3.78
N THR A 70 24.67 -3.33 -4.58
CA THR A 70 25.49 -2.22 -4.08
C THR A 70 24.57 -1.13 -3.46
N PRO A 71 24.75 -0.76 -2.19
CA PRO A 71 23.85 0.18 -1.50
C PRO A 71 23.99 1.63 -1.98
N ASN A 72 25.14 2.00 -2.56
CA ASN A 72 25.47 3.39 -2.89
C ASN A 72 24.96 3.86 -4.27
N GLN A 73 24.24 3.00 -5.00
CA GLN A 73 23.63 3.36 -6.28
C GLN A 73 22.22 3.88 -6.03
N LEU A 74 22.14 5.18 -5.74
CA LEU A 74 20.89 5.90 -5.48
C LEU A 74 20.50 6.74 -6.70
N GLY A 75 19.20 6.94 -6.88
CA GLY A 75 18.65 7.93 -7.79
C GLY A 75 17.34 8.49 -7.27
N GLU A 76 16.78 9.44 -8.00
CA GLU A 76 15.64 10.22 -7.53
C GLU A 76 14.38 9.86 -8.34
N LEU A 77 13.37 9.40 -7.62
CA LEU A 77 12.02 9.18 -8.15
C LEU A 77 11.17 10.41 -7.82
N HIS A 78 10.62 11.06 -8.84
CA HIS A 78 9.66 12.15 -8.66
C HIS A 78 8.23 11.61 -8.80
N LEU A 79 7.50 11.58 -7.70
CA LEU A 79 6.06 11.30 -7.73
C LEU A 79 5.29 12.58 -7.99
N GLN A 80 4.37 12.53 -8.96
CA GLN A 80 3.46 13.63 -9.28
C GLN A 80 2.00 13.15 -9.25
N ALA A 81 1.13 13.94 -8.65
CA ALA A 81 -0.30 13.66 -8.62
C ALA A 81 -0.99 14.15 -9.90
N SER A 82 -1.89 13.33 -10.45
CA SER A 82 -2.73 13.70 -11.59
C SER A 82 -3.98 12.83 -11.63
N LEU A 83 -4.73 12.81 -10.53
CA LEU A 83 -5.92 11.99 -10.39
C LEU A 83 -7.10 12.58 -11.19
N ALA A 84 -7.80 11.74 -11.97
CA ALA A 84 -8.98 12.14 -12.72
C ALA A 84 -10.24 12.10 -11.84
N THR A 85 -10.46 13.14 -11.02
CA THR A 85 -11.58 13.19 -10.06
C THR A 85 -12.96 13.22 -10.70
N ASP A 86 -13.08 13.73 -11.92
CA ASP A 86 -14.35 13.75 -12.66
C ASP A 86 -14.86 12.32 -12.93
N GLY A 87 -13.97 11.32 -12.96
CA GLY A 87 -14.35 9.92 -13.06
C GLY A 87 -15.01 9.36 -11.79
N LEU A 88 -14.91 10.07 -10.66
CA LEU A 88 -15.41 9.69 -9.34
C LEU A 88 -16.56 10.56 -8.83
N THR A 89 -17.18 11.38 -9.70
CA THR A 89 -18.30 12.28 -9.35
C THR A 89 -19.39 11.62 -8.50
N ASP A 90 -19.71 10.36 -8.81
CA ASP A 90 -20.75 9.58 -8.14
C ASP A 90 -20.20 8.51 -7.17
N PHE A 91 -18.89 8.47 -6.94
CA PHE A 91 -18.26 7.46 -6.10
C PHE A 91 -18.58 7.72 -4.61
N PRO A 92 -19.21 6.77 -3.89
CA PRO A 92 -19.52 6.92 -2.48
C PRO A 92 -18.28 6.67 -1.62
N PHE A 93 -18.01 7.57 -0.69
CA PHE A 93 -16.91 7.44 0.28
C PHE A 93 -17.44 7.12 1.68
N GLY A 94 -16.83 6.13 2.31
CA GLY A 94 -17.16 5.68 3.66
C GLY A 94 -17.22 4.16 3.71
N GLU A 95 -16.71 3.60 4.80
CA GLU A 95 -16.73 2.16 4.98
C GLU A 95 -18.02 1.75 5.69
N TRP A 96 -18.89 1.04 5.00
CA TRP A 96 -20.11 0.55 5.62
C TRP A 96 -19.90 -0.82 6.22
N GLU A 97 -19.76 -0.87 7.54
CA GLU A 97 -19.63 -2.14 8.23
C GLU A 97 -21.00 -2.65 8.72
N VAL A 98 -21.26 -3.92 8.47
CA VAL A 98 -22.46 -4.64 8.91
C VAL A 98 -22.08 -5.82 9.79
N LYS A 99 -22.77 -5.96 10.91
CA LYS A 99 -22.63 -7.05 11.86
C LYS A 99 -23.38 -8.28 11.36
N GLY A 100 -22.62 -9.31 11.00
CA GLY A 100 -23.13 -10.65 10.74
C GLY A 100 -22.94 -11.60 11.92
N ASN A 101 -23.30 -12.87 11.72
CA ASN A 101 -23.18 -13.92 12.74
C ASN A 101 -21.73 -14.24 13.17
N ARG A 102 -20.73 -13.84 12.36
CA ARG A 102 -19.30 -14.14 12.58
C ARG A 102 -18.45 -12.91 12.93
N GLY A 103 -19.07 -11.74 13.12
CA GLY A 103 -18.37 -10.49 13.35
C GLY A 103 -18.86 -9.37 12.43
N TRP A 104 -18.08 -8.30 12.35
CA TRP A 104 -18.32 -7.20 11.42
C TRP A 104 -17.73 -7.54 10.06
N GLY A 105 -18.46 -7.20 9.01
CA GLY A 105 -18.02 -7.33 7.63
C GLY A 105 -18.30 -6.03 6.87
N THR A 106 -17.39 -5.67 5.99
CA THR A 106 -17.46 -4.44 5.22
C THR A 106 -18.23 -4.67 3.93
N ARG A 107 -19.23 -3.82 3.65
CA ARG A 107 -19.87 -3.79 2.34
C ARG A 107 -18.96 -3.07 1.34
N ILE A 108 -18.96 -3.59 0.12
CA ILE A 108 -18.10 -3.13 -0.97
C ILE A 108 -18.85 -2.09 -1.82
N VAL A 109 -18.13 -1.11 -2.33
CA VAL A 109 -18.70 -0.12 -3.25
C VAL A 109 -19.09 -0.80 -4.57
N PRO A 110 -20.35 -0.65 -5.05
CA PRO A 110 -20.80 -1.23 -6.32
C PRO A 110 -20.02 -0.70 -7.52
N GLN A 111 -20.06 -1.40 -8.65
CA GLN A 111 -19.41 -0.94 -9.88
C GLN A 111 -19.97 0.40 -10.38
N PRO A 112 -19.22 1.14 -11.21
CA PRO A 112 -19.80 2.27 -11.92
C PRO A 112 -21.01 1.85 -12.75
N GLY A 113 -22.15 2.49 -12.52
CA GLY A 113 -23.43 2.19 -13.18
C GLY A 113 -24.37 1.25 -12.38
N GLU A 114 -23.84 0.51 -11.40
CA GLU A 114 -24.64 -0.38 -10.54
C GLU A 114 -25.12 0.31 -9.26
N ILE A 115 -24.54 1.47 -8.90
CA ILE A 115 -24.97 2.30 -7.75
C ILE A 115 -26.49 2.58 -7.77
N GLN A 116 -27.09 2.70 -8.96
CA GLN A 116 -28.53 2.97 -9.07
C GLN A 116 -29.41 1.74 -8.83
N GLN A 117 -28.88 0.54 -9.12
CA GLN A 117 -29.57 -0.74 -9.03
C GLN A 117 -29.43 -1.38 -7.64
N ASP A 118 -28.32 -1.12 -6.97
CA ASP A 118 -28.16 -1.44 -5.55
C ASP A 118 -29.08 -0.50 -4.75
N SER A 119 -30.10 -1.07 -4.14
CA SER A 119 -31.35 -0.39 -3.76
C SER A 119 -31.13 0.72 -2.72
N GLY A 120 -30.80 1.95 -3.15
CA GLY A 120 -30.81 3.16 -2.32
C GLY A 120 -29.70 3.26 -1.27
N ASP A 121 -28.97 2.18 -1.01
CA ASP A 121 -28.14 2.07 0.17
C ASP A 121 -26.90 2.99 0.13
N TRP A 122 -26.08 2.86 -0.92
CA TRP A 122 -24.86 3.65 -1.13
C TRP A 122 -25.09 5.08 -1.59
N LYS A 123 -26.29 5.42 -2.10
CA LYS A 123 -26.65 6.78 -2.55
C LYS A 123 -26.63 7.82 -1.43
N THR A 124 -26.64 7.34 -0.20
CA THR A 124 -26.62 8.17 1.00
C THR A 124 -25.19 8.45 1.46
N PHE A 125 -24.16 7.85 0.86
CA PHE A 125 -22.78 8.13 1.25
C PHE A 125 -22.28 9.39 0.52
N PRO A 126 -21.42 10.21 1.16
CA PRO A 126 -20.91 11.42 0.54
C PRO A 126 -20.06 11.09 -0.70
N THR A 127 -20.18 11.92 -1.72
CA THR A 127 -19.37 11.84 -2.95
C THR A 127 -18.49 13.08 -3.12
N VAL A 128 -17.67 13.13 -4.16
CA VAL A 128 -16.93 14.37 -4.52
C VAL A 128 -17.87 15.50 -4.94
N SER A 129 -19.08 15.18 -5.39
CA SER A 129 -20.09 16.19 -5.71
C SER A 129 -20.71 16.78 -4.44
N ASP A 130 -20.72 16.01 -3.35
CA ASP A 130 -21.36 16.36 -2.10
C ASP A 130 -20.67 15.71 -0.88
N GLY A 131 -19.87 16.50 -0.18
CA GLY A 131 -19.36 16.13 1.13
C GLY A 131 -17.92 15.63 1.16
N ILE A 132 -17.27 15.37 0.01
CA ILE A 132 -15.83 15.09 -0.11
C ILE A 132 -15.14 16.24 -0.84
N ASP A 133 -14.05 16.78 -0.27
CA ASP A 133 -13.33 17.92 -0.85
C ASP A 133 -12.03 17.55 -1.58
N VAL A 134 -11.38 16.46 -1.16
CA VAL A 134 -10.14 15.94 -1.80
C VAL A 134 -10.23 14.44 -1.91
N VAL A 135 -9.88 13.90 -3.08
CA VAL A 135 -9.66 12.47 -3.27
C VAL A 135 -8.17 12.19 -3.14
N ALA A 136 -7.81 11.07 -2.53
CA ALA A 136 -6.44 10.62 -2.47
C ALA A 136 -6.33 9.12 -2.74
N VAL A 137 -5.14 8.73 -3.16
CA VAL A 137 -4.75 7.34 -3.38
C VAL A 137 -3.51 7.06 -2.56
N VAL A 138 -3.46 5.89 -1.92
CA VAL A 138 -2.22 5.39 -1.35
C VAL A 138 -1.46 4.63 -2.41
N VAL A 139 -0.26 5.13 -2.70
CA VAL A 139 0.71 4.50 -3.57
C VAL A 139 1.78 3.87 -2.72
N GLU A 140 1.97 2.58 -2.89
CA GLU A 140 3.07 1.83 -2.32
C GLU A 140 4.16 1.64 -3.38
N ILE A 141 5.41 1.92 -3.00
CA ILE A 141 6.57 1.69 -3.85
C ILE A 141 7.34 0.48 -3.30
N ALA A 142 7.40 -0.57 -4.12
CA ALA A 142 8.28 -1.72 -3.91
C ALA A 142 9.46 -1.66 -4.89
N ILE A 143 10.66 -1.99 -4.41
CA ILE A 143 11.88 -1.97 -5.23
C ILE A 143 12.49 -3.36 -5.25
N LYS A 144 12.81 -3.85 -6.45
CA LYS A 144 13.40 -5.17 -6.68
C LYS A 144 14.66 -5.09 -7.51
N ARG A 145 15.62 -5.97 -7.24
CA ARG A 145 16.78 -6.21 -8.11
C ARG A 145 16.98 -7.69 -8.31
N ARG A 146 17.06 -8.11 -9.57
CA ARG A 146 17.40 -9.48 -9.93
C ARG A 146 18.89 -9.58 -10.25
N ILE A 147 19.66 -10.26 -9.40
CA ILE A 147 21.11 -10.38 -9.53
C ILE A 147 21.51 -11.81 -9.84
N LYS A 148 22.28 -12.00 -10.92
CA LYS A 148 22.87 -13.30 -11.27
C LYS A 148 23.93 -13.70 -10.25
N GLN A 149 23.75 -14.88 -9.68
CA GLN A 149 24.65 -15.48 -8.69
C GLN A 149 25.78 -16.24 -9.39
N PRO A 150 26.92 -16.49 -8.70
CA PRO A 150 28.02 -17.30 -9.25
C PRO A 150 27.61 -18.71 -9.66
N SER A 151 26.56 -19.25 -9.02
CA SER A 151 25.95 -20.54 -9.38
C SER A 151 25.21 -20.53 -10.73
N GLY A 152 25.06 -19.37 -11.38
CA GLY A 152 24.33 -19.18 -12.62
C GLY A 152 22.85 -18.82 -12.44
N ASN A 153 22.27 -19.12 -11.28
CA ASN A 153 20.89 -18.75 -10.92
C ASN A 153 20.76 -17.24 -10.67
N HIS A 154 19.53 -16.75 -10.61
CA HIS A 154 19.26 -15.36 -10.21
C HIS A 154 18.61 -15.35 -8.83
N LEU A 155 19.04 -14.42 -7.99
CA LEU A 155 18.40 -14.13 -6.72
C LEU A 155 17.69 -12.78 -6.84
N THR A 156 16.41 -12.75 -6.44
CA THR A 156 15.63 -11.52 -6.38
C THR A 156 15.81 -10.90 -5.00
N TRP A 157 16.37 -9.71 -4.99
CA TRP A 157 16.49 -8.84 -3.84
C TRP A 157 15.32 -7.86 -3.84
N GLU A 158 14.78 -7.60 -2.69
CA GLU A 158 13.74 -6.61 -2.44
C GLU A 158 14.31 -5.58 -1.45
N TRP A 159 13.98 -4.30 -1.59
CA TRP A 159 14.45 -3.26 -0.67
C TRP A 159 13.34 -2.77 0.26
N ARG A 160 13.70 -2.47 1.50
CA ARG A 160 12.83 -1.94 2.57
C ARG A 160 13.58 -0.87 3.37
N GLN A 161 12.87 0.16 3.81
CA GLN A 161 13.48 1.30 4.49
C GLN A 161 13.83 1.03 5.98
N SER A 162 13.22 0.04 6.64
CA SER A 162 13.55 -0.33 8.03
C SER A 162 14.39 -1.59 8.08
N SER A 163 15.37 -1.57 8.99
CA SER A 163 16.21 -2.69 9.38
C SER A 163 15.49 -3.76 10.21
N ASP A 164 14.28 -3.49 10.71
CA ASP A 164 13.57 -4.45 11.55
C ASP A 164 12.91 -5.53 10.71
N VAL A 165 13.51 -6.73 10.75
CA VAL A 165 12.98 -7.96 10.16
C VAL A 165 11.60 -8.26 10.75
N GLY A 166 10.54 -7.88 10.03
CA GLY A 166 9.17 -8.23 10.41
C GLY A 166 8.16 -7.08 10.28
N GLN A 167 8.60 -5.82 10.24
CA GLN A 167 7.74 -4.70 9.88
C GLN A 167 8.02 -4.31 8.43
N GLN A 168 6.99 -4.22 7.60
CA GLN A 168 7.10 -3.64 6.26
C GLN A 168 6.96 -2.13 6.38
N PRO A 169 8.02 -1.31 6.29
CA PRO A 169 7.84 0.04 5.78
C PRO A 169 7.92 -0.07 4.26
N SER A 170 6.84 -0.58 3.68
CA SER A 170 6.52 -0.19 2.33
C SER A 170 6.53 1.33 2.26
N LEU A 171 7.19 1.92 1.26
CA LEU A 171 7.16 3.36 1.05
C LEU A 171 5.76 3.75 0.60
N LYS A 172 4.91 4.12 1.56
CA LYS A 172 3.54 4.54 1.28
C LYS A 172 3.48 6.06 1.16
N TRP A 173 2.86 6.50 0.09
CA TRP A 173 2.66 7.90 -0.24
C TRP A 173 1.20 8.15 -0.50
N LEU A 174 0.67 9.20 0.10
CA LEU A 174 -0.67 9.70 -0.18
C LEU A 174 -0.58 10.70 -1.33
N VAL A 175 -1.20 10.37 -2.45
CA VAL A 175 -1.25 11.19 -3.65
C VAL A 175 -2.66 11.79 -3.75
N GLN A 176 -2.76 13.11 -3.75
CA GLN A 176 -4.02 13.83 -3.59
C GLN A 176 -4.46 14.51 -4.90
N SER A 177 -5.77 14.66 -5.10
CA SER A 177 -6.35 15.22 -6.31
C SER A 177 -6.09 16.71 -6.49
N ASP A 178 -5.68 17.41 -5.43
CA ASP A 178 -5.27 18.81 -5.46
C ASP A 178 -3.83 19.01 -5.97
N GLY A 179 -3.17 17.94 -6.42
CA GLY A 179 -1.80 17.98 -6.93
C GLY A 179 -0.74 17.61 -5.89
N THR A 180 -1.13 17.48 -4.62
CA THR A 180 -0.17 17.28 -3.54
C THR A 180 0.21 15.82 -3.32
N VAL A 181 1.45 15.60 -2.87
CA VAL A 181 2.00 14.28 -2.52
C VAL A 181 2.61 14.35 -1.12
N ARG A 182 2.29 13.39 -0.26
CA ARG A 182 2.76 13.35 1.15
C ARG A 182 3.16 11.94 1.59
N PRO A 183 4.21 11.78 2.42
CA PRO A 183 4.50 10.50 3.05
C PRO A 183 3.34 10.07 3.96
N LEU A 184 2.91 8.81 3.83
CA LEU A 184 1.95 8.20 4.73
C LEU A 184 2.71 7.44 5.83
N LEU A 185 2.63 7.95 7.05
CA LEU A 185 3.38 7.40 8.18
C LEU A 185 2.63 6.26 8.86
N SER A 186 1.32 6.40 9.01
CA SER A 186 0.45 5.37 9.58
C SER A 186 -1.00 5.55 9.17
N VAL A 187 -1.75 4.45 9.27
CA VAL A 187 -3.20 4.38 9.06
C VAL A 187 -3.79 3.75 10.31
N SER A 188 -4.76 4.42 10.93
CA SER A 188 -5.57 3.85 12.00
C SER A 188 -7.02 3.75 11.56
N GLU A 189 -7.53 2.52 11.50
CA GLU A 189 -8.93 2.24 11.23
C GLU A 189 -9.76 2.51 12.48
N GLN A 190 -10.83 3.25 12.31
CA GLN A 190 -11.73 3.65 13.37
C GLN A 190 -13.18 3.53 12.91
N ASN A 191 -14.09 3.48 13.86
CA ASN A 191 -15.51 3.31 13.59
C ASN A 191 -16.35 4.28 14.43
N CYS A 192 -17.47 4.72 13.87
CA CYS A 192 -18.45 5.55 14.58
C CYS A 192 -19.89 5.15 14.23
N GLN A 193 -20.79 5.41 15.17
CA GLN A 193 -22.23 5.33 14.94
C GLN A 193 -22.76 6.73 14.62
N ILE A 194 -23.61 6.81 13.60
CA ILE A 194 -24.26 8.07 13.23
C ILE A 194 -25.39 8.33 14.21
N SER A 195 -25.31 9.44 14.95
CA SER A 195 -26.22 9.71 16.06
C SER A 195 -27.54 10.35 15.64
N ARG A 196 -27.65 10.84 14.39
CA ARG A 196 -28.82 11.58 13.89
C ARG A 196 -29.06 11.31 12.41
N PRO A 197 -30.32 11.28 11.95
CA PRO A 197 -30.63 11.23 10.53
C PRO A 197 -30.08 12.45 9.80
N THR A 198 -29.31 12.21 8.74
CA THR A 198 -28.72 13.23 7.88
C THR A 198 -28.92 12.82 6.42
N ALA A 199 -28.80 13.75 5.47
CA ALA A 199 -28.84 13.39 4.05
C ALA A 199 -27.74 12.38 3.69
N TRP A 200 -26.56 12.57 4.29
CA TRP A 200 -25.52 11.55 4.31
C TRP A 200 -25.83 10.47 5.32
N PHE A 201 -25.50 9.21 5.03
CA PHE A 201 -25.64 8.07 5.93
C PHE A 201 -27.07 7.84 6.46
N GLN A 202 -28.11 8.13 5.67
CA GLN A 202 -29.51 7.90 6.08
C GLN A 202 -29.72 6.46 6.57
N ASN A 203 -29.08 5.49 5.92
CA ASN A 203 -29.21 4.07 6.26
C ASN A 203 -28.45 3.67 7.54
N LEU A 204 -27.51 4.51 8.01
CA LEU A 204 -26.75 4.26 9.25
C LEU A 204 -27.35 4.95 10.47
N ALA A 205 -28.26 5.90 10.26
CA ALA A 205 -28.88 6.63 11.35
C ALA A 205 -29.97 5.77 12.03
N PRO A 206 -30.17 5.91 13.35
CA PRO A 206 -31.25 5.21 14.02
C PRO A 206 -32.61 5.66 13.45
N ASP A 207 -33.44 4.69 13.05
CA ASP A 207 -34.83 4.92 12.63
C ASP A 207 -35.55 5.74 13.70
N LYS A 208 -36.03 6.94 13.35
CA LYS A 208 -36.73 7.80 14.30
C LYS A 208 -38.14 7.31 14.67
N GLU A 209 -38.71 6.34 13.96
CA GLU A 209 -40.11 5.96 14.16
C GLU A 209 -40.36 4.48 13.84
N LYS A 210 -40.21 3.61 14.83
CA LYS A 210 -41.16 2.50 15.03
C LYS A 210 -41.50 2.38 16.52
N ASP A 211 -42.40 3.26 16.92
CA ASP A 211 -43.28 3.06 18.08
C ASP A 211 -44.08 1.76 17.85
N SER A 212 -43.65 0.64 18.42
CA SER A 212 -44.53 -0.40 18.99
C SER A 212 -43.75 -1.61 19.49
N SER A 213 -43.95 -1.89 20.78
CA SER A 213 -43.75 -3.17 21.48
C SER A 213 -42.35 -3.80 21.50
N GLU A 214 -41.74 -3.77 22.68
CA GLU A 214 -41.04 -4.90 23.33
C GLU A 214 -40.27 -5.90 22.45
N SER A 215 -39.48 -5.44 21.49
CA SER A 215 -38.37 -6.23 20.95
C SER A 215 -37.06 -5.65 21.47
N GLU A 216 -36.55 -6.33 22.50
CA GLU A 216 -35.18 -6.24 22.99
C GLU A 216 -34.16 -6.17 21.84
N ARG A 217 -33.19 -5.25 21.98
CA ARG A 217 -31.87 -5.29 21.32
C ARG A 217 -31.83 -5.10 19.80
N SER A 218 -32.22 -3.94 19.29
CA SER A 218 -31.59 -3.41 18.07
C SER A 218 -30.16 -2.94 18.40
N SER A 219 -29.25 -3.89 18.66
CA SER A 219 -27.82 -3.60 18.56
C SER A 219 -27.62 -3.07 17.14
N HIS A 220 -27.25 -1.80 16.98
CA HIS A 220 -27.06 -1.21 15.66
C HIS A 220 -26.11 -2.12 14.90
N SER A 221 -26.66 -2.87 13.95
CA SER A 221 -25.92 -3.88 13.19
C SER A 221 -25.08 -3.21 12.12
N GLU A 222 -25.04 -1.88 12.07
CA GLU A 222 -24.37 -1.11 11.05
C GLU A 222 -23.59 0.04 11.68
N ARG A 223 -22.42 0.34 11.13
CA ARG A 223 -21.57 1.47 11.54
C ARG A 223 -20.78 1.99 10.35
N LEU A 224 -20.28 3.22 10.50
CA LEU A 224 -19.37 3.85 9.54
C LEU A 224 -17.93 3.66 10.01
N GLY A 225 -17.11 3.04 9.17
CA GLY A 225 -15.66 3.03 9.27
C GLY A 225 -15.05 4.26 8.61
N TYR A 226 -14.02 4.79 9.24
CA TYR A 226 -13.18 5.88 8.74
C TYR A 226 -11.75 5.67 9.18
N HIS A 227 -10.82 6.30 8.47
CA HIS A 227 -9.39 6.15 8.71
C HIS A 227 -8.82 7.46 9.25
N VAL A 228 -7.95 7.38 10.25
CA VAL A 228 -7.08 8.47 10.66
C VAL A 228 -5.74 8.23 10.00
N LEU A 229 -5.37 9.13 9.08
CA LEU A 229 -4.09 9.07 8.38
C LEU A 229 -3.12 10.05 9.05
N THR A 230 -1.97 9.54 9.49
CA THR A 230 -0.86 10.37 9.96
C THR A 230 0.09 10.66 8.79
N LEU A 231 0.20 11.92 8.42
CA LEU A 231 0.91 12.38 7.23
C LEU A 231 2.17 13.16 7.59
N GLY A 232 3.22 13.01 6.77
CA GLY A 232 4.44 13.81 6.86
C GLY A 232 4.17 15.32 6.68
N SER A 233 5.03 16.16 7.26
CA SER A 233 4.83 17.61 7.34
C SER A 233 4.97 18.39 6.03
N GLU A 234 5.47 17.77 4.97
CA GLU A 234 5.77 18.45 3.71
C GLU A 234 4.63 18.29 2.71
N HIS A 235 3.94 19.39 2.39
CA HIS A 235 3.11 19.49 1.20
C HIS A 235 4.02 19.80 0.02
N GLN A 236 4.07 18.89 -0.96
CA GLN A 236 4.87 19.07 -2.16
C GLN A 236 4.03 18.78 -3.40
N ASP A 237 4.15 19.62 -4.44
CA ASP A 237 3.53 19.40 -5.75
C ASP A 237 4.17 18.21 -6.49
N SER A 238 5.41 17.88 -6.12
CA SER A 238 6.14 16.71 -6.56
C SER A 238 7.06 16.26 -5.43
N ALA A 239 7.02 14.98 -5.09
CA ALA A 239 7.91 14.41 -4.09
C ALA A 239 9.13 13.77 -4.75
N GLY A 240 10.31 14.31 -4.49
CA GLY A 240 11.60 13.70 -4.84
C GLY A 240 11.98 12.67 -3.78
N ILE A 241 12.12 11.40 -4.19
CA ILE A 241 12.40 10.29 -3.30
C ILE A 241 13.72 9.66 -3.72
N GLU A 242 14.72 9.75 -2.86
CA GLU A 242 16.00 9.08 -3.09
C GLU A 242 15.87 7.58 -2.79
N LEU A 243 16.00 6.77 -3.83
CA LEU A 243 15.80 5.32 -3.80
C LEU A 243 17.00 4.60 -4.42
N PRO A 244 17.34 3.39 -3.96
CA PRO A 244 18.36 2.62 -4.64
C PRO A 244 17.86 2.21 -6.02
N ALA A 245 18.78 2.06 -6.99
CA ALA A 245 18.41 1.59 -8.32
C ALA A 245 17.68 0.25 -8.28
N GLY A 246 16.89 -0.07 -9.31
CA GLY A 246 16.16 -1.33 -9.38
C GLY A 246 14.93 -1.23 -10.27
N GLN A 247 14.17 -2.30 -10.29
CA GLN A 247 12.81 -2.29 -10.83
C GLN A 247 11.88 -1.74 -9.75
N PHE A 248 11.15 -0.67 -10.08
CA PHE A 248 10.13 -0.10 -9.23
C PHE A 248 8.78 -0.69 -9.59
N GLN A 249 8.06 -1.14 -8.58
CA GLN A 249 6.66 -1.54 -8.70
C GLN A 249 5.85 -0.59 -7.85
N LEU A 250 4.99 0.20 -8.51
CA LEU A 250 4.03 1.05 -7.84
C LEU A 250 2.70 0.29 -7.77
N SER A 251 2.14 0.16 -6.58
CA SER A 251 0.83 -0.45 -6.37
C SER A 251 -0.11 0.57 -5.73
N ASN A 252 -1.34 0.64 -6.22
CA ASN A 252 -2.42 1.33 -5.54
C ASN A 252 -3.01 0.39 -4.50
N ASP A 253 -2.99 0.84 -3.25
CA ASP A 253 -3.54 0.10 -2.11
C ASP A 253 -5.03 0.43 -1.94
N THR A 254 -5.37 1.73 -1.93
CA THR A 254 -6.69 2.20 -1.51
C THR A 254 -6.99 3.62 -2.02
N ILE A 255 -8.28 3.94 -2.22
CA ILE A 255 -8.79 5.30 -2.44
C ILE A 255 -9.40 5.86 -1.16
N TYR A 256 -9.10 7.12 -0.87
CA TYR A 256 -9.64 7.88 0.25
C TYR A 256 -10.31 9.17 -0.21
N GLY A 257 -11.35 9.59 0.50
CA GLY A 257 -12.01 10.87 0.34
C GLY A 257 -11.90 11.66 1.63
N ARG A 258 -11.35 12.87 1.57
CA ARG A 258 -11.31 13.77 2.71
C ARG A 258 -12.71 14.38 2.88
N PRO A 259 -13.37 14.16 4.02
CA PRO A 259 -14.69 14.71 4.27
C PRO A 259 -14.61 16.22 4.50
N THR A 260 -15.59 16.94 3.96
CA THR A 260 -15.85 18.34 4.26
C THR A 260 -16.18 18.54 5.75
N PRO A 261 -16.08 19.78 6.28
CA PRO A 261 -16.48 20.08 7.66
C PRO A 261 -17.92 19.67 8.00
N ASN A 262 -18.83 19.71 7.04
CA ASN A 262 -20.22 19.31 7.24
C ASN A 262 -20.34 17.81 7.49
N VAL A 263 -19.64 16.98 6.70
CA VAL A 263 -19.59 15.52 6.90
C VAL A 263 -18.91 15.19 8.22
N LEU A 264 -17.81 15.87 8.58
CA LEU A 264 -17.14 15.70 9.86
C LEU A 264 -18.05 15.96 11.07
N GLN A 265 -18.92 16.97 10.98
CA GLN A 265 -19.92 17.25 12.01
C GLN A 265 -20.95 16.13 12.13
N VAL A 266 -21.36 15.51 11.02
CA VAL A 266 -22.31 14.38 11.03
C VAL A 266 -21.74 13.17 11.76
N ILE A 267 -20.46 12.86 11.52
CA ILE A 267 -19.78 11.71 12.14
C ILE A 267 -19.25 12.02 13.56
N ASP A 268 -19.52 13.22 14.08
CA ASP A 268 -19.06 13.74 15.38
C ASP A 268 -17.53 13.62 15.57
N LYS A 269 -16.79 14.06 14.55
CA LYS A 269 -15.33 14.06 14.58
C LYS A 269 -14.75 15.43 14.29
N LYS A 270 -13.62 15.70 14.92
CA LYS A 270 -12.79 16.88 14.68
C LYS A 270 -11.39 16.40 14.30
N PRO A 271 -10.72 17.03 13.32
CA PRO A 271 -9.32 16.75 13.06
C PRO A 271 -8.52 17.05 14.34
N GLU A 272 -7.72 16.10 14.81
CA GLU A 272 -6.94 16.26 16.04
C GLU A 272 -5.71 17.15 15.80
N SER A 273 -5.18 17.16 14.57
CA SER A 273 -4.08 18.03 14.16
C SER A 273 -4.02 18.20 12.64
N THR A 274 -3.06 18.98 12.14
CA THR A 274 -2.75 19.07 10.70
C THR A 274 -2.07 17.82 10.16
N ALA A 275 -1.39 17.06 11.02
CA ALA A 275 -0.69 15.81 10.70
C ALA A 275 -1.64 14.61 10.68
N GLU A 276 -2.62 14.58 11.57
CA GLU A 276 -3.63 13.52 11.67
C GLU A 276 -4.94 13.99 11.06
N GLN A 277 -5.24 13.42 9.90
CA GLN A 277 -6.40 13.79 9.12
C GLN A 277 -7.38 12.63 9.06
N ILE A 278 -8.68 12.96 9.10
CA ILE A 278 -9.75 11.97 8.96
C ILE A 278 -10.07 11.80 7.49
N TRP A 279 -10.16 10.55 7.05
CA TRP A 279 -10.44 10.17 5.69
C TRP A 279 -11.52 9.09 5.65
N LEU A 280 -12.41 9.18 4.67
CA LEU A 280 -13.41 8.15 4.39
C LEU A 280 -12.86 7.21 3.33
N HIS A 281 -12.89 5.92 3.62
CA HIS A 281 -12.36 4.88 2.75
C HIS A 281 -13.34 4.57 1.61
N GLY A 282 -12.83 4.49 0.38
CA GLY A 282 -13.52 3.91 -0.77
C GLY A 282 -13.18 2.44 -0.94
N VAL A 283 -13.96 1.54 -0.33
CA VAL A 283 -13.68 0.09 -0.35
C VAL A 283 -13.94 -0.49 -1.73
N ILE A 284 -12.87 -0.72 -2.49
CA ILE A 284 -12.92 -1.32 -3.83
C ILE A 284 -12.27 -2.70 -3.79
N LEU A 285 -12.92 -3.70 -4.38
CA LEU A 285 -12.30 -5.00 -4.61
C LEU A 285 -11.57 -5.06 -5.95
N HIS A 286 -10.64 -6.01 -6.07
CA HIS A 286 -10.01 -6.40 -7.33
C HIS A 286 -11.03 -6.79 -8.44
N GLU A 287 -12.23 -7.23 -8.05
CA GLU A 287 -13.34 -7.55 -8.97
C GLU A 287 -14.10 -6.30 -9.43
N SER A 288 -13.82 -5.13 -8.82
CA SER A 288 -14.42 -3.82 -9.14
C SER A 288 -13.42 -2.78 -9.67
N PRO A 289 -12.66 -3.08 -10.74
CA PRO A 289 -11.63 -2.19 -11.25
C PRO A 289 -12.19 -0.94 -11.93
N GLY A 290 -13.50 -0.86 -12.21
CA GLY A 290 -14.09 0.24 -12.99
C GLY A 290 -13.84 1.62 -12.37
N TRP A 291 -13.89 1.74 -11.04
CA TRP A 291 -13.58 2.99 -10.35
C TRP A 291 -12.10 3.35 -10.41
N LEU A 292 -11.22 2.37 -10.22
CA LEU A 292 -9.77 2.57 -10.31
C LEU A 292 -9.36 2.95 -11.73
N THR A 293 -9.97 2.36 -12.76
CA THR A 293 -9.76 2.71 -14.16
C THR A 293 -10.15 4.17 -14.43
N ARG A 294 -11.31 4.59 -13.92
CA ARG A 294 -11.77 5.99 -14.04
C ARG A 294 -10.87 7.00 -13.33
N LEU A 295 -10.28 6.61 -12.20
CA LEU A 295 -9.39 7.48 -11.41
C LEU A 295 -7.96 7.53 -11.97
N LEU A 296 -7.41 6.38 -12.34
CA LEU A 296 -5.99 6.20 -12.64
C LEU A 296 -5.69 6.15 -14.16
N GLY A 297 -6.71 5.91 -14.98
CA GLY A 297 -6.61 5.68 -16.41
C GLY A 297 -6.16 4.26 -16.79
N ASP A 298 -6.21 3.96 -18.09
CA ASP A 298 -5.98 2.60 -18.65
C ASP A 298 -4.50 2.16 -18.63
N SER A 299 -3.56 3.02 -18.24
CA SER A 299 -2.12 2.70 -18.25
C SER A 299 -1.66 1.89 -17.04
N TRP A 300 -2.59 1.38 -16.25
CA TRP A 300 -2.32 0.58 -15.05
C TRP A 300 -2.79 -0.85 -15.27
N ASP A 301 -1.97 -1.80 -14.84
CA ASP A 301 -2.29 -3.22 -14.93
C ASP A 301 -3.18 -3.63 -13.76
N HIS A 302 -4.29 -4.30 -14.06
CA HIS A 302 -5.23 -4.82 -13.08
C HIS A 302 -4.95 -6.31 -12.85
N ASP A 303 -4.45 -6.67 -11.66
CA ASP A 303 -4.26 -8.07 -11.28
C ASP A 303 -4.97 -8.38 -9.94
N ARG A 304 -4.92 -9.66 -9.52
CA ARG A 304 -5.56 -10.10 -8.26
C ARG A 304 -4.91 -9.50 -7.00
N ARG A 305 -3.74 -8.86 -7.13
CA ARG A 305 -2.98 -8.27 -6.02
C ARG A 305 -3.20 -6.76 -5.92
N GLY A 306 -3.89 -6.16 -6.91
CA GLY A 306 -4.23 -4.74 -6.92
C GLY A 306 -4.07 -4.12 -8.30
N VAL A 307 -4.01 -2.80 -8.32
CA VAL A 307 -3.74 -2.03 -9.54
C VAL A 307 -2.30 -1.56 -9.50
N ASN A 308 -1.52 -2.02 -10.48
CA ASN A 308 -0.07 -1.93 -10.45
C ASN A 308 0.47 -1.22 -11.69
N LYS A 309 1.62 -0.59 -11.52
CA LYS A 309 2.43 -0.07 -12.63
C LYS A 309 3.88 -0.42 -12.35
N GLU A 310 4.45 -1.26 -13.21
CA GLU A 310 5.88 -1.59 -13.15
C GLU A 310 6.66 -0.57 -13.98
N VAL A 311 7.75 -0.06 -13.40
CA VAL A 311 8.66 0.88 -14.06
C VAL A 311 10.09 0.40 -13.83
N ASP A 312 10.70 -0.07 -14.90
CA ASP A 312 12.11 -0.47 -14.90
C ASP A 312 13.00 0.77 -15.04
N VAL A 313 13.72 1.11 -13.98
CA VAL A 313 14.67 2.22 -14.03
C VAL A 313 16.04 1.79 -13.50
N ALA A 314 17.00 1.67 -14.42
CA ALA A 314 18.40 1.78 -14.05
C ALA A 314 18.66 3.22 -13.60
N LEU A 315 18.46 3.49 -12.31
CA LEU A 315 18.82 4.76 -11.66
C LEU A 315 20.33 4.73 -11.38
N ASP A 316 21.10 5.36 -12.25
CA ASP A 316 22.44 5.80 -11.89
C ASP A 316 22.34 7.20 -11.27
N ALA A 317 23.37 7.61 -10.51
CA ALA A 317 23.41 8.94 -9.92
C ALA A 317 23.11 10.01 -10.98
N ARG A 318 22.12 10.89 -10.71
CA ARG A 318 21.60 11.99 -11.56
C ARG A 318 20.52 11.61 -12.60
N LYS A 319 19.93 10.42 -12.55
CA LYS A 319 18.74 10.11 -13.36
C LYS A 319 17.47 10.41 -12.57
N GLU A 320 16.63 11.28 -13.13
CA GLU A 320 15.31 11.61 -12.61
C GLU A 320 14.24 10.85 -13.40
N VAL A 321 13.26 10.29 -12.70
CA VAL A 321 12.06 9.70 -13.34
C VAL A 321 10.82 10.30 -12.71
N ALA A 322 9.98 10.93 -13.54
CA ALA A 322 8.69 11.44 -13.13
C ALA A 322 7.61 10.39 -13.39
N ILE A 323 6.88 10.00 -12.34
CA ILE A 323 5.72 9.12 -12.46
C ILE A 323 4.48 9.91 -12.08
N GLY A 324 3.60 10.13 -13.07
CA GLY A 324 2.27 10.66 -12.85
C GLY A 324 1.33 9.55 -12.41
N VAL A 325 0.73 9.69 -11.23
CA VAL A 325 -0.35 8.82 -10.75
C VAL A 325 -1.66 9.37 -11.29
N GLY A 326 -2.34 8.60 -12.15
CA GLY A 326 -3.54 9.03 -12.87
C GLY A 326 -3.32 9.69 -14.23
N LYS A 327 -2.07 9.89 -14.66
CA LYS A 327 -1.78 10.27 -16.05
C LYS A 327 -1.90 9.06 -16.97
N GLN A 328 -2.68 9.19 -18.04
CA GLN A 328 -2.51 8.37 -19.23
C GLN A 328 -1.05 8.53 -19.67
N ALA A 329 -0.32 7.44 -19.88
CA ALA A 329 1.06 7.52 -20.35
C ALA A 329 1.10 8.31 -21.65
N ALA A 330 1.54 9.57 -21.59
CA ALA A 330 2.06 10.22 -22.77
C ALA A 330 3.29 9.39 -23.16
N SER A 331 3.19 8.69 -24.29
CA SER A 331 4.31 7.96 -24.86
C SER A 331 5.54 8.85 -24.89
N ASP A 332 6.61 8.38 -24.26
CA ASP A 332 8.00 8.84 -24.38
C ASP A 332 8.23 10.36 -24.56
N ASP A 333 8.60 11.02 -23.47
CA ASP A 333 9.55 12.13 -23.57
C ASP A 333 10.63 11.97 -22.49
N VAL A 334 11.49 10.97 -22.69
CA VAL A 334 12.85 11.00 -22.11
C VAL A 334 13.56 12.15 -22.81
N SER A 335 13.44 13.33 -22.22
CA SER A 335 14.04 14.56 -22.72
C SER A 335 15.54 14.34 -22.91
N LYS A 336 15.94 14.52 -24.16
CA LYS A 336 17.34 14.60 -24.58
C LYS A 336 18.03 15.66 -23.74
N SER A 337 19.15 15.30 -23.13
CA SER A 337 20.08 16.28 -22.55
C SER A 337 20.41 17.38 -23.57
N PRO A 338 20.44 18.66 -23.18
CA PRO A 338 20.96 19.69 -24.06
C PRO A 338 22.47 19.47 -24.20
N ARG A 339 22.94 19.27 -25.43
CA ARG A 339 24.36 19.45 -25.76
C ARG A 339 24.64 20.96 -25.67
N GLY A 340 25.31 21.35 -24.60
CA GLY A 340 26.07 22.61 -24.50
C GLY A 340 27.55 22.29 -24.56
#